data_AF-A0A2N3FAX3-F1
#
_entry.id   AF-A0A2N3FAX3-F1
#
_cell.length_a   1.000
_cell.length_b   1.000
_cell.length_c   1.000
_cell.angle_alpha   90.00
_cell.angle_beta   90.00
_cell.angle_gamma   90.00
#
_symmetry.space_group_name_H-M   'P 1'
#
loop_
_entity.id
_entity.type
_entity.pdbx_description
1 polymer ?
#
loop_
_entity_poly.entity_id
_entity_poly.type
_entity_poly.pdbx_seq_one_letter_code
_entity_poly.pdbx_strand_id
1 'polypeptide(L)'
;NNIRDIQGDALAGKRTLAVRLGDRRIRRLFAAVVLTPVAGAIVVGLALPWAMLGTLLALPSVLAAVTVWAGASGAALKPVFLGLSAMGMAYGVLLTLGIALG
;
A
#
# COMPACT_ATOMS: atom_id res chain seq x y z
N ASN A 1 -9.53 2.05 2.90
CA ASN A 1 -10.81 2.32 3.60
C ASN A 1 -12.00 1.66 2.90
N ASN A 2 -12.30 2.01 1.64
CA ASN A 2 -13.51 1.54 0.93
C ASN A 2 -13.60 0.02 0.69
N ILE A 3 -12.48 -0.72 0.77
CA ILE A 3 -12.48 -2.20 0.71
C ILE A 3 -13.20 -2.80 1.93
N ARG A 4 -13.18 -2.12 3.09
CA ARG A 4 -13.82 -2.59 4.32
C ARG A 4 -15.34 -2.58 4.22
N ASP A 5 -15.87 -1.54 3.57
CA ASP A 5 -17.29 -1.18 3.65
C ASP A 5 -18.01 -1.39 2.30
N ILE A 6 -17.53 -2.31 1.45
CA ILE A 6 -18.06 -2.55 0.08
C ILE A 6 -19.56 -2.79 0.06
N GLN A 7 -20.07 -3.67 0.92
CA GLN A 7 -21.50 -3.99 0.94
C GLN A 7 -22.35 -2.83 1.43
N GLY A 8 -21.90 -2.12 2.48
CA GLY A 8 -22.57 -0.93 2.98
C GLY A 8 -22.58 0.22 1.96
N ASP A 9 -21.46 0.44 1.28
CA ASP A 9 -21.34 1.45 0.23
C ASP A 9 -22.19 1.10 -1.00
N ALA A 10 -22.31 -0.17 -1.36
CA ALA A 10 -23.19 -0.63 -2.44
C ALA A 10 -24.68 -0.42 -2.10
N LEU A 11 -25.10 -0.81 -0.89
CA LEU A 11 -26.48 -0.62 -0.41
C LEU A 11 -26.85 0.86 -0.29
N ALA A 12 -25.90 1.70 0.10
CA ALA A 12 -26.07 3.16 0.16
C ALA A 12 -25.98 3.85 -1.22
N GLY A 13 -25.84 3.10 -2.32
CA GLY A 13 -25.77 3.65 -3.68
C GLY A 13 -24.49 4.43 -4.00
N LYS A 14 -23.42 4.29 -3.20
CA LYS A 14 -22.17 5.01 -3.44
C LYS A 14 -21.40 4.41 -4.62
N ARG A 15 -20.86 5.28 -5.46
CA ARG A 15 -20.06 4.90 -6.64
C ARG A 15 -18.57 4.82 -6.32
N THR A 16 -18.18 4.10 -5.26
CA THR A 16 -16.76 3.95 -4.91
C THR A 16 -16.04 2.99 -5.86
N LEU A 17 -14.72 3.13 -6.00
CA LEU A 17 -13.88 2.21 -6.80
C LEU A 17 -14.09 0.74 -6.39
N ALA A 18 -14.29 0.49 -5.08
CA ALA A 18 -14.50 -0.86 -4.56
C ALA A 18 -15.84 -1.47 -5.04
N VAL A 19 -16.90 -0.66 -5.10
CA VAL A 19 -18.22 -1.06 -5.66
C VAL A 19 -18.16 -1.25 -7.17
N ARG A 20 -17.42 -0.40 -7.91
CA ARG A 20 -17.32 -0.50 -9.38
C ARG A 20 -16.42 -1.65 -9.87
N LEU A 21 -15.31 -1.91 -9.19
CA LEU A 21 -14.34 -2.94 -9.57
C LEU A 21 -14.69 -4.32 -9.00
N GLY A 22 -15.43 -4.37 -7.89
CA GLY A 22 -15.69 -5.60 -7.14
C GLY A 22 -14.53 -6.02 -6.23
N ASP A 23 -14.84 -6.85 -5.23
CA ASP A 23 -13.95 -7.20 -4.11
C ASP A 23 -12.58 -7.77 -4.57
N ARG A 24 -12.58 -8.74 -5.49
CA ARG A 24 -11.32 -9.33 -5.98
C ARG A 24 -10.43 -8.33 -6.71
N ARG A 25 -11.00 -7.46 -7.58
CA ARG A 25 -10.20 -6.51 -8.37
C ARG A 25 -9.69 -5.36 -7.51
N ILE A 26 -10.47 -4.88 -6.55
CA ILE A 26 -10.02 -3.79 -5.67
C ILE A 26 -8.89 -4.25 -4.74
N ARG A 27 -8.89 -5.52 -4.29
CA ARG A 27 -7.77 -6.11 -3.53
C ARG A 27 -6.49 -6.23 -4.36
N ARG A 28 -6.60 -6.57 -5.64
CA ARG A 28 -5.46 -6.56 -6.59
C ARG A 28 -4.92 -5.15 -6.82
N LEU A 29 -5.80 -4.19 -7.05
CA LEU A 29 -5.40 -2.79 -7.23
C LEU A 29 -4.70 -2.28 -5.97
N PHE A 30 -5.22 -2.61 -4.79
CA PHE A 30 -4.58 -2.26 -3.52
C PHE A 30 -3.17 -2.83 -3.42
N ALA A 31 -2.99 -4.14 -3.64
CA ALA A 31 -1.67 -4.76 -3.62
C ALA A 31 -0.69 -4.08 -4.61
N ALA A 32 -1.14 -3.79 -5.83
CA ALA A 32 -0.31 -3.10 -6.82
C ALA A 32 0.13 -1.70 -6.34
N VAL A 33 -0.79 -0.91 -5.79
CA VAL A 33 -0.50 0.42 -5.25
C VAL A 33 0.49 0.35 -4.09
N VAL A 34 0.29 -0.59 -3.16
CA VAL A 34 1.17 -0.74 -1.99
C VAL A 34 2.59 -1.17 -2.37
N LEU A 35 2.75 -1.93 -3.45
CA LEU A 35 4.07 -2.38 -3.92
C LEU A 35 4.77 -1.38 -4.85
N THR A 36 4.05 -0.38 -5.38
CA THR A 36 4.61 0.62 -6.31
C THR A 36 5.79 1.40 -5.72
N PRO A 37 5.75 1.91 -4.47
CA PRO A 37 6.88 2.62 -3.86
C PRO A 37 8.12 1.73 -3.73
N VAL A 38 7.94 0.44 -3.44
CA VAL A 38 9.05 -0.52 -3.34
C VAL A 38 9.75 -0.67 -4.69
N ALA A 39 8.98 -0.82 -5.77
CA ALA A 39 9.51 -0.83 -7.13
C ALA A 39 10.24 0.47 -7.46
N GLY A 40 9.66 1.62 -7.07
CA GLY A 40 10.28 2.93 -7.22
C GLY A 40 11.64 3.04 -6.54
N ALA A 41 11.75 2.63 -5.27
CA ALA A 41 13.02 2.64 -4.55
C ALA A 41 14.08 1.71 -5.17
N ILE A 42 13.69 0.56 -5.74
CA ILE A 42 14.62 -0.30 -6.48
C ILE A 42 15.15 0.44 -7.71
N VAL A 43 14.27 1.03 -8.52
CA VAL A 43 14.66 1.74 -9.74
C VAL A 43 15.56 2.93 -9.44
N VAL A 44 15.22 3.75 -8.44
CA VAL A 44 16.06 4.87 -8.00
C VAL A 44 17.36 4.37 -7.39
N GLY A 45 17.31 3.25 -6.65
CA GLY A 45 18.46 2.58 -6.05
C GLY A 45 19.54 2.15 -7.05
N LEU A 46 19.16 1.85 -8.30
CA LEU A 46 20.11 1.54 -9.37
C LEU A 46 21.00 2.73 -9.74
N ALA A 47 20.52 3.95 -9.57
CA ALA A 47 21.29 5.17 -9.84
C ALA A 47 21.89 5.76 -8.55
N LEU A 48 21.16 5.72 -7.43
CA LEU A 48 21.58 6.21 -6.13
C LEU A 48 21.50 5.08 -5.09
N PRO A 49 22.61 4.39 -4.78
CA PRO A 49 22.62 3.23 -3.89
C PRO A 49 21.98 3.50 -2.51
N TRP A 50 22.11 4.72 -2.01
CA TRP A 50 21.50 5.14 -0.73
C TRP A 50 19.97 5.18 -0.75
N ALA A 51 19.34 5.32 -1.93
CA ALA A 51 17.88 5.23 -2.07
C ALA A 51 17.36 3.80 -1.84
N MET A 52 18.22 2.78 -1.87
CA MET A 52 17.85 1.40 -1.51
C MET A 52 17.42 1.29 -0.04
N LEU A 53 17.71 2.26 0.83
CA LEU A 53 17.14 2.29 2.18
C LEU A 53 15.61 2.25 2.16
N GLY A 54 14.96 2.82 1.12
CA GLY A 54 13.51 2.74 0.93
C GLY A 54 13.00 1.30 0.75
N THR A 55 13.84 0.35 0.31
CA THR A 55 13.43 -1.06 0.15
C THR A 55 13.33 -1.80 1.49
N LEU A 56 13.79 -1.24 2.62
CA LEU A 56 13.53 -1.84 3.95
C LEU A 56 12.02 -2.01 4.20
N LEU A 57 11.20 -1.15 3.59
CA LEU A 57 9.75 -1.18 3.70
C LEU A 57 9.09 -2.21 2.76
N ALA A 58 9.87 -2.93 1.95
CA ALA A 58 9.36 -3.97 1.05
C ALA A 58 8.63 -5.08 1.80
N LEU A 59 9.26 -5.63 2.84
CA LEU A 59 8.71 -6.73 3.63
C LEU A 59 7.36 -6.37 4.27
N PRO A 60 7.23 -5.26 5.02
CA PRO A 60 5.95 -4.91 5.61
C PRO A 60 4.88 -4.51 4.56
N SER A 61 5.28 -3.94 3.43
CA SER A 61 4.37 -3.63 2.32
C SER A 61 3.80 -4.90 1.68
N VAL A 62 4.62 -5.94 1.49
CA VAL A 62 4.18 -7.25 1.01
C VAL A 62 3.23 -7.90 2.01
N LEU A 63 3.52 -7.84 3.30
CA LEU A 63 2.62 -8.37 4.34
C LEU A 63 1.25 -7.65 4.33
N ALA A 64 1.24 -6.33 4.17
CA ALA A 64 0.00 -5.57 4.02
C ALA A 64 -0.77 -5.97 2.75
N ALA A 65 -0.08 -6.18 1.63
CA ALA A 65 -0.70 -6.63 0.39
C ALA A 65 -1.30 -8.05 0.52
N VAL A 66 -0.54 -8.99 1.11
CA VAL A 66 -0.96 -10.40 1.31
C VAL A 66 -2.14 -10.48 2.28
N THR A 67 -2.13 -9.75 3.39
CA THR A 67 -3.25 -9.75 4.35
C THR A 67 -4.55 -9.27 3.71
N VAL A 68 -4.49 -8.22 2.87
CA VAL A 68 -5.67 -7.75 2.12
C VAL A 68 -6.06 -8.73 1.02
N TRP A 69 -5.12 -9.38 0.35
CA TRP A 69 -5.41 -10.42 -0.64
C TRP A 69 -6.06 -11.67 -0.03
N ALA A 70 -5.59 -12.10 1.15
CA ALA A 70 -6.04 -13.28 1.86
C ALA A 70 -7.49 -13.17 2.39
N GLY A 71 -8.13 -12.01 2.22
CA GLY A 71 -9.54 -11.82 2.56
C GLY A 71 -9.78 -11.03 3.85
N ALA A 72 -8.75 -10.40 4.45
CA ALA A 72 -8.95 -9.57 5.63
C ALA A 72 -10.06 -8.53 5.38
N SER A 73 -10.96 -8.40 6.35
CA SER A 73 -12.16 -7.58 6.27
C SER A 73 -12.45 -6.92 7.63
N GLY A 74 -13.33 -5.92 7.64
CA GLY A 74 -13.78 -5.28 8.87
C GLY A 74 -12.65 -4.69 9.73
N ALA A 75 -12.67 -5.02 11.02
CA ALA A 75 -11.73 -4.47 12.01
C ALA A 75 -10.27 -4.89 11.78
N ALA A 76 -10.02 -6.04 11.14
CA ALA A 76 -8.67 -6.53 10.85
C ALA A 76 -7.90 -5.64 9.86
N LEU A 77 -8.61 -4.81 9.07
CA LEU A 77 -8.00 -3.86 8.14
C LEU A 77 -7.53 -2.55 8.80
N LYS A 78 -8.04 -2.22 9.99
CA LYS A 78 -7.63 -0.99 10.71
C LYS A 78 -6.11 -0.94 10.99
N PRO A 79 -5.50 -1.97 11.61
CA PRO A 79 -4.05 -1.95 11.86
C PRO A 79 -3.24 -1.94 10.56
N VAL A 80 -3.72 -2.62 9.51
CA VAL A 80 -3.07 -2.62 8.19
C VAL A 80 -3.03 -1.22 7.58
N PHE A 81 -4.16 -0.50 7.58
CA PHE A 81 -4.20 0.87 7.06
C PHE A 81 -3.40 1.86 7.90
N LEU A 82 -3.40 1.71 9.22
CA LEU A 82 -2.57 2.53 10.10
C LEU A 82 -1.08 2.31 9.82
N GLY A 83 -0.66 1.05 9.71
CA GLY A 83 0.71 0.69 9.34
C GLY A 83 1.11 1.25 7.98
N LEU A 84 0.20 1.21 6.99
CA LEU A 84 0.44 1.77 5.65
C LEU A 84 0.71 3.27 5.65
N SER A 85 -0.02 4.05 6.44
CA SER A 85 0.25 5.48 6.57
C SER A 85 1.65 5.75 7.14
N ALA A 86 2.06 5.00 8.17
CA ALA A 86 3.40 5.10 8.75
C ALA A 86 4.49 4.67 7.76
N MET A 87 4.26 3.58 7.02
CA MET A 87 5.17 3.11 5.97
C MET A 87 5.35 4.17 4.87
N GLY A 88 4.28 4.84 4.44
CA GLY A 88 4.36 5.92 3.45
C GLY A 88 5.24 7.09 3.91
N MET A 89 5.12 7.50 5.18
CA MET A 89 5.98 8.53 5.76
C MET A 89 7.43 8.08 5.87
N ALA A 90 7.67 6.87 6.39
CA ALA A 90 9.01 6.29 6.49
C ALA A 90 9.67 6.19 5.10
N TYR A 91 8.90 5.79 4.08
CA TYR A 91 9.38 5.73 2.69
C TYR A 91 9.82 7.11 2.21
N GLY A 92 8.99 8.13 2.39
CA GLY A 92 9.32 9.50 1.99
C GLY A 92 10.59 10.02 2.68
N VAL A 93 10.75 9.77 3.98
CA VAL A 93 11.94 10.16 4.74
C VAL A 93 13.18 9.42 4.24
N LEU A 94 13.12 8.09 4.12
CA LEU A 94 14.25 7.28 3.67
C LEU A 94 14.67 7.61 2.24
N LEU A 95 13.72 7.83 1.34
CA LEU A 95 13.99 8.23 -0.04
C LEU A 95 14.64 9.62 -0.09
N THR A 96 14.11 10.59 0.67
CA THR A 96 14.66 11.96 0.70
C THR A 96 16.08 11.95 1.28
N LEU A 97 16.32 11.22 2.36
CA LEU A 97 17.66 11.06 2.93
C LEU A 97 18.60 10.36 1.95
N GLY A 98 18.14 9.31 1.28
CA GLY A 98 18.94 8.58 0.29
C GLY A 98 19.34 9.44 -0.91
N ILE A 99 18.47 10.36 -1.32
CA ILE A 99 18.77 11.34 -2.39
C ILE A 99 19.65 12.48 -1.89
N ALA A 100 19.45 12.97 -0.66
CA ALA A 100 20.20 14.11 -0.12
C ALA A 100 21.64 13.75 0.31
N LEU A 101 21.88 12.48 0.70
CA LEU A 101 23.18 11.97 1.15
C LEU A 101 24.01 11.33 0.03
N GLY A 102 23.40 11.04 -1.12
CA GLY A 102 24.03 10.45 -2.30
C GLY A 102 24.31 11.50 -3.38
#